data_AF-A0A845ZBE4-F1
#
_entry.id   AF-A0A845ZBE4-F1
#
_cell.length_a   1.000
_cell.length_b   1.000
_cell.length_c   1.000
_cell.angle_alpha   90.00
_cell.angle_beta   90.00
_cell.angle_gamma   90.00
#
_symmetry.space_group_name_H-M   'P 1'
#
loop_
_entity.id
_entity.type
_entity.pdbx_description
1 polymer ?
#
loop_
_entity_poly.entity_id
_entity_poly.type
_entity_poly.pdbx_seq_one_letter_code
_entity_poly.pdbx_strand_id
1 'polypeptide(L)'
;SKRLKKLMLKREFKINDYLHKASRLIIDTLINQKIGTLIIGHNQEWKQKINLGKRNNQNFVSVPYNRLIEMLSYKAKMVGINVILTEESYTSKASFIDNDLIPVYKKDKKNQVTFSGKRVKRGLYRTASIGLINADVNGSLNIMKKAFPNVFDHGIEGVVVHPVRITPAK
;
A
#
# COMPACT_ATOMS: atom_id res chain seq x y z
N SER A 1 -26.56 24.21 7.28
CA SER A 1 -27.33 23.50 8.33
C SER A 1 -26.42 23.03 9.47
N LYS A 2 -26.75 23.35 10.73
CA LYS A 2 -25.99 22.91 11.94
C LYS A 2 -25.92 21.38 12.07
N ARG A 3 -26.95 20.66 11.60
CA ARG A 3 -27.04 19.18 11.65
C ARG A 3 -26.01 18.49 10.75
N LEU A 4 -25.78 19.02 9.55
CA LEU A 4 -24.76 18.50 8.62
C LEU A 4 -23.34 18.69 9.20
N LYS A 5 -23.05 19.85 9.78
CA LYS A 5 -21.76 20.11 10.45
C LYS A 5 -21.50 19.11 11.58
N LYS A 6 -22.50 18.84 12.44
CA LYS A 6 -22.39 17.87 13.54
C LYS A 6 -22.11 16.43 13.03
N LEU A 7 -22.78 16.01 11.95
CA LEU A 7 -22.54 14.70 11.35
C LEU A 7 -21.14 14.58 10.72
N MET A 8 -20.68 15.64 10.06
CA MET A 8 -19.31 15.69 9.50
C MET A 8 -18.25 15.60 10.59
N LEU A 9 -18.38 16.37 11.68
CA LEU A 9 -17.46 16.33 12.82
C LEU A 9 -17.39 14.92 13.45
N LYS A 10 -18.55 14.29 13.69
CA LYS A 10 -18.61 12.93 14.23
C LYS A 10 -17.89 11.93 13.33
N ARG A 11 -18.06 12.05 12.01
CA ARG A 11 -17.35 11.22 11.03
C ARG A 11 -15.85 11.47 11.07
N GLU A 12 -15.44 12.72 11.10
CA GLU A 12 -14.03 13.10 11.14
C GLU A 12 -13.33 12.56 12.38
N PHE A 13 -13.95 12.68 13.57
CA PHE A 13 -13.40 12.11 14.80
C PHE A 13 -13.24 10.59 14.74
N LYS A 14 -14.23 9.87 14.19
CA LYS A 14 -14.12 8.41 14.00
C LYS A 14 -12.98 8.03 13.05
N ILE A 15 -12.83 8.77 11.96
CA ILE A 15 -11.75 8.54 11.00
C ILE A 15 -10.40 8.81 11.68
N ASN A 16 -10.26 9.91 12.40
CA ASN A 16 -9.02 10.27 13.08
C ASN A 16 -8.64 9.22 14.14
N ASP A 17 -9.58 8.82 14.99
CA ASP A 17 -9.36 7.77 16.00
C ASP A 17 -8.87 6.47 15.35
N TYR A 18 -9.54 6.03 14.28
CA TYR A 18 -9.13 4.85 13.53
C TYR A 18 -7.70 4.98 12.97
N LEU A 19 -7.36 6.11 12.35
CA LEU A 19 -6.03 6.34 11.78
C LEU A 19 -4.95 6.37 12.86
N HIS A 20 -5.22 6.99 14.02
CA HIS A 20 -4.28 7.02 15.13
C HIS A 20 -4.03 5.61 15.68
N LYS A 21 -5.07 4.80 15.87
CA LYS A 21 -4.95 3.41 16.31
C LYS A 21 -4.23 2.54 15.28
N ALA A 22 -4.60 2.66 14.01
CA ALA A 22 -3.99 1.90 12.91
C ALA A 22 -2.50 2.21 12.75
N SER A 23 -2.14 3.50 12.68
CA SER A 23 -0.74 3.90 12.57
C SER A 23 0.08 3.50 13.79
N ARG A 24 -0.50 3.55 15.01
CA ARG A 24 0.23 3.10 16.21
C ARG A 24 0.49 1.60 16.18
N LEU A 25 -0.54 0.81 15.85
CA LEU A 25 -0.43 -0.64 15.72
C LEU A 25 0.65 -1.05 14.72
N ILE A 26 0.72 -0.38 13.56
CA ILE A 26 1.75 -0.65 12.55
C ILE A 26 3.14 -0.42 13.13
N ILE A 27 3.37 0.75 13.75
CA ILE A 27 4.67 1.08 14.34
C ILE A 27 5.05 0.12 15.47
N ASP A 28 4.11 -0.21 16.36
CA ASP A 28 4.36 -1.16 17.45
C ASP A 28 4.71 -2.56 16.90
N THR A 29 4.08 -2.97 15.79
CA THR A 29 4.41 -4.23 15.10
C THR A 29 5.83 -4.21 14.55
N LEU A 30 6.24 -3.11 13.90
CA LEU A 30 7.60 -2.95 13.38
C LEU A 30 8.65 -3.00 14.49
N ILE A 31 8.38 -2.35 15.63
CA ILE A 31 9.25 -2.37 16.81
C ILE A 31 9.40 -3.80 17.33
N ASN A 32 8.29 -4.51 17.53
CA ASN A 32 8.29 -5.89 18.03
C ASN A 32 9.04 -6.85 17.10
N GLN A 33 8.97 -6.60 15.79
CA GLN A 33 9.68 -7.38 14.77
C GLN A 33 11.11 -6.87 14.50
N LYS A 34 11.58 -5.84 15.22
CA LYS A 34 12.90 -5.21 15.04
C LYS A 34 13.17 -4.73 13.61
N ILE A 35 12.13 -4.23 12.93
CA ILE A 35 12.22 -3.70 11.57
C ILE A 35 12.58 -2.21 11.63
N GLY A 36 13.71 -1.83 11.04
CA GLY A 36 14.22 -0.46 11.05
C GLY A 36 13.74 0.44 9.90
N THR A 37 13.12 -0.12 8.87
CA THR A 37 12.73 0.63 7.65
C THR A 37 11.31 0.28 7.23
N LEU A 38 10.48 1.30 7.05
CA LEU A 38 9.13 1.23 6.51
C LEU A 38 9.09 1.83 5.11
N ILE A 39 8.69 1.04 4.12
CA ILE A 39 8.52 1.50 2.74
C ILE A 39 7.03 1.70 2.47
N ILE A 40 6.65 2.85 1.92
CA ILE A 40 5.27 3.21 1.62
C ILE A 40 5.16 3.53 0.13
N GLY A 41 4.28 2.79 -0.56
CA GLY A 41 3.86 3.12 -1.93
C GLY A 41 2.92 4.32 -1.95
N HIS A 42 3.24 5.34 -2.75
CA HIS A 42 2.39 6.52 -2.91
C HIS A 42 2.51 7.09 -4.33
N ASN A 43 1.37 7.21 -5.01
CA ASN A 43 1.25 7.88 -6.30
C ASN A 43 0.57 9.24 -6.12
N GLN A 44 1.27 10.30 -6.50
CA GLN A 44 0.72 11.65 -6.47
C GLN A 44 -0.53 11.73 -7.36
N GLU A 45 -1.59 12.34 -6.85
CA GLU A 45 -2.86 12.55 -7.55
C GLU A 45 -3.62 11.30 -8.01
N TRP A 46 -3.27 10.10 -7.55
CA TRP A 46 -3.99 8.86 -7.86
C TRP A 46 -5.49 8.86 -7.52
N LYS A 47 -5.96 9.84 -6.74
CA LYS A 47 -7.38 10.07 -6.42
C LYS A 47 -8.15 10.87 -7.47
N GLN A 48 -7.46 11.59 -8.34
CA GLN A 48 -8.07 12.44 -9.34
C GLN A 48 -8.51 11.61 -10.55
N LYS A 49 -9.72 11.88 -11.06
CA LYS A 49 -10.25 11.29 -12.31
C LYS A 49 -10.24 9.75 -12.35
N ILE A 50 -10.41 9.09 -11.20
CA ILE A 50 -10.51 7.64 -11.15
C ILE A 50 -11.81 7.16 -11.79
N ASN A 51 -11.74 6.11 -12.61
CA ASN A 51 -12.90 5.46 -13.20
C ASN A 51 -13.07 4.02 -12.67
N LEU A 52 -13.38 3.86 -11.36
CA LEU A 52 -13.66 2.56 -10.72
C LEU A 52 -15.16 2.33 -10.47
N GLY A 53 -16.00 3.20 -11.03
CA GLY A 53 -17.45 3.24 -10.80
C GLY A 53 -17.85 4.10 -9.58
N LYS A 54 -19.09 4.62 -9.60
CA LYS A 54 -19.58 5.65 -8.66
C LYS A 54 -19.38 5.28 -7.18
N ARG A 55 -19.77 4.07 -6.77
CA ARG A 55 -19.70 3.62 -5.36
C ARG A 55 -18.26 3.43 -4.87
N ASN A 56 -17.41 2.84 -5.70
CA ASN A 56 -16.00 2.60 -5.36
C ASN A 56 -15.20 3.91 -5.33
N ASN A 57 -15.46 4.81 -6.28
CA ASN A 57 -14.86 6.14 -6.29
C ASN A 57 -15.19 6.90 -5.00
N GLN A 58 -16.46 6.91 -4.58
CA GLN A 58 -16.87 7.58 -3.34
C GLN A 58 -16.14 7.02 -2.11
N ASN A 59 -16.05 5.68 -2.01
CA ASN A 59 -15.32 5.03 -0.92
C ASN A 59 -13.83 5.39 -0.96
N PHE A 60 -13.19 5.29 -2.12
CA PHE A 60 -11.76 5.50 -2.29
C PHE A 60 -11.33 6.95 -2.04
N VAL A 61 -12.05 7.92 -2.61
CA VAL A 61 -11.76 9.36 -2.43
C VAL A 61 -11.92 9.75 -0.96
N SER A 62 -12.84 9.11 -0.23
CA SER A 62 -13.09 9.42 1.17
C SER A 62 -12.03 8.94 2.17
N VAL A 63 -11.11 8.05 1.76
CA VAL A 63 -10.04 7.55 2.63
C VAL A 63 -8.88 8.55 2.65
N PRO A 64 -8.48 9.12 3.80
CA PRO A 64 -7.44 10.14 3.89
C PRO A 64 -6.02 9.54 3.91
N TYR A 65 -5.57 8.96 2.78
CA TYR A 65 -4.25 8.33 2.66
C TYR A 65 -3.07 9.22 3.09
N ASN A 66 -3.01 10.48 2.62
CA ASN A 66 -1.90 11.38 2.98
C ASN A 66 -1.79 11.59 4.49
N ARG A 67 -2.95 11.73 5.17
CA ARG A 67 -3.00 11.85 6.62
C ARG A 67 -2.48 10.59 7.32
N LEU A 68 -2.74 9.40 6.77
CA LEU A 68 -2.17 8.15 7.29
C LEU A 68 -0.65 8.11 7.10
N ILE A 69 -0.15 8.54 5.95
CA ILE A 69 1.29 8.59 5.65
C ILE A 69 1.99 9.56 6.60
N GLU A 70 1.44 10.76 6.81
CA GLU A 70 1.94 11.73 7.79
C GLU A 70 1.97 11.12 9.19
N MET A 71 0.90 10.42 9.59
CA MET A 71 0.81 9.75 10.88
C MET A 71 1.85 8.65 11.06
N LEU A 72 2.08 7.83 10.05
CA LEU A 72 3.14 6.83 10.07
C LEU A 72 4.52 7.48 10.12
N SER A 73 4.74 8.52 9.32
CA SER A 73 6.03 9.21 9.21
C SER A 73 6.47 9.83 10.53
N TYR A 74 5.59 10.58 11.21
CA TYR A 74 5.98 11.20 12.48
C TYR A 74 6.18 10.14 13.59
N LYS A 75 5.33 9.10 13.64
CA LYS A 75 5.44 8.06 14.67
C LYS A 75 6.67 7.20 14.48
N ALA A 76 6.97 6.83 13.24
CA ALA A 76 8.20 6.10 12.88
C ALA A 76 9.44 6.89 13.29
N LYS A 77 9.48 8.20 12.96
CA LYS A 77 10.58 9.08 13.33
C LYS A 77 10.80 9.16 14.84
N MET A 78 9.74 9.17 15.65
CA MET A 78 9.84 9.18 17.12
C MET A 78 10.53 7.94 17.69
N VAL A 79 10.46 6.79 17.00
CA VAL A 79 11.02 5.51 17.45
C VAL A 79 12.26 5.10 16.66
N GLY A 80 12.79 5.99 15.81
CA GLY A 80 14.00 5.74 15.01
C GLY A 80 13.79 4.84 13.78
N ILE A 81 12.55 4.61 13.33
CA ILE A 81 12.25 3.87 12.10
C ILE A 81 12.35 4.82 10.90
N ASN A 82 13.11 4.42 9.87
CA ASN A 82 13.23 5.16 8.63
C ASN A 82 11.99 4.95 7.75
N VAL A 83 11.46 6.01 7.13
CA VAL A 83 10.29 5.93 6.25
C VAL A 83 10.68 6.34 4.84
N ILE A 84 10.48 5.45 3.87
CA ILE A 84 10.80 5.65 2.46
C ILE A 84 9.50 5.70 1.66
N LEU A 85 9.23 6.83 1.01
CA LEU A 85 8.12 6.98 0.08
C LEU A 85 8.58 6.59 -1.32
N THR A 86 7.87 5.68 -1.96
CA THR A 86 8.18 5.16 -3.29
C THR A 86 6.98 5.23 -4.21
N GLU A 87 7.21 5.46 -5.49
CA GLU A 87 6.19 5.44 -6.53
C GLU A 87 5.65 4.02 -6.75
N GLU A 88 4.34 3.85 -6.81
CA GLU A 88 3.65 2.55 -6.81
C GLU A 88 2.98 2.23 -8.17
N SER A 89 3.45 2.77 -9.31
CA SER A 89 2.86 2.37 -10.59
C SER A 89 3.06 0.88 -10.86
N TYR A 90 2.02 0.25 -11.38
CA TYR A 90 2.01 -1.15 -11.84
C TYR A 90 2.33 -2.22 -10.78
N THR A 91 2.50 -1.90 -9.50
CA THR A 91 2.82 -2.90 -8.45
C THR A 91 1.72 -3.95 -8.25
N SER A 92 0.48 -3.61 -8.57
CA SER A 92 -0.66 -4.54 -8.52
C SER A 92 -0.88 -5.35 -9.80
N LYS A 93 -0.08 -5.07 -10.85
CA LYS A 93 -0.13 -5.75 -12.16
C LYS A 93 1.08 -6.63 -12.40
N ALA A 94 2.27 -6.13 -12.07
CA ALA A 94 3.52 -6.87 -12.18
C ALA A 94 3.55 -8.09 -11.26
N SER A 95 4.14 -9.17 -11.74
CA SER A 95 4.42 -10.34 -10.92
C SER A 95 5.77 -10.14 -10.24
N PHE A 96 5.77 -10.17 -8.91
CA PHE A 96 7.01 -10.12 -8.15
C PHE A 96 7.85 -11.37 -8.41
N ILE A 97 7.22 -12.54 -8.38
CA ILE A 97 7.88 -13.84 -8.45
C ILE A 97 8.48 -14.10 -9.83
N ASP A 98 7.79 -13.68 -10.89
CA ASP A 98 8.29 -13.81 -12.26
C ASP A 98 9.31 -12.71 -12.63
N ASN A 99 9.73 -11.92 -11.64
CA ASN A 99 10.71 -10.84 -11.76
C ASN A 99 10.36 -9.78 -12.82
N ASP A 100 9.08 -9.46 -12.99
CA ASP A 100 8.62 -8.48 -13.98
C ASP A 100 9.31 -7.11 -13.80
N LEU A 101 9.64 -6.46 -14.91
CA LEU A 101 10.10 -5.07 -14.92
C LEU A 101 8.93 -4.14 -14.57
N ILE A 102 9.14 -3.26 -13.59
CA ILE A 102 8.09 -2.36 -13.09
C ILE A 102 8.46 -0.91 -13.42
N PRO A 103 8.14 -0.41 -14.62
CA PRO A 103 8.48 0.96 -14.98
C PRO A 103 7.64 1.97 -14.19
N VAL A 104 8.13 3.21 -14.16
CA VAL A 104 7.34 4.35 -13.69
C VAL A 104 6.35 4.75 -14.80
N TYR A 105 5.09 4.96 -14.44
CA TYR A 105 4.09 5.43 -15.40
C TYR A 105 4.47 6.82 -15.92
N LYS A 106 4.61 6.96 -17.23
CA LYS A 106 4.80 8.25 -17.90
C LYS A 106 3.67 8.42 -18.91
N LYS A 107 2.86 9.46 -18.75
CA LYS A 107 1.66 9.71 -19.56
C LYS A 107 1.95 9.80 -21.06
N ASP A 108 3.15 10.26 -21.42
CA ASP A 108 3.57 10.51 -22.80
C ASP A 108 4.24 9.31 -23.48
N LYS A 109 4.56 8.26 -22.72
CA LYS A 109 5.04 6.99 -23.28
C LYS A 109 3.92 5.98 -23.20
N LYS A 110 3.49 5.42 -24.34
CA LYS A 110 2.75 4.16 -24.36
C LYS A 110 3.67 3.08 -23.80
N ASN A 111 3.72 2.97 -22.47
CA ASN A 111 4.36 1.86 -21.78
C ASN A 111 3.52 0.61 -22.09
N GLN A 112 3.75 0.00 -23.26
CA GLN A 112 3.28 -1.34 -23.59
C GLN A 112 4.10 -2.32 -22.76
N VAL A 113 3.73 -2.45 -21.49
CA VAL A 113 4.38 -3.37 -20.56
C VAL A 113 3.43 -4.54 -20.39
N THR A 114 3.86 -5.68 -20.90
CA THR A 114 3.18 -6.95 -20.67
C THR A 114 3.75 -7.55 -19.39
N PHE A 115 2.89 -7.68 -18.39
CA PHE A 115 3.20 -8.38 -17.15
C PHE A 115 2.88 -9.87 -17.33
N SER A 116 3.72 -10.73 -16.76
CA SER A 116 3.58 -12.18 -16.85
C SER A 116 2.38 -12.69 -16.04
N GLY A 117 2.15 -12.08 -14.88
CA GLY A 117 1.04 -12.43 -13.99
C GLY A 117 -0.21 -11.57 -14.18
N LYS A 118 -1.30 -12.00 -13.52
CA LYS A 118 -2.61 -11.33 -13.58
C LYS A 118 -3.32 -11.37 -12.24
N ARG A 119 -3.85 -10.23 -11.83
CA ARG A 119 -4.79 -10.14 -10.71
C ARG A 119 -6.12 -10.81 -11.09
N VAL A 120 -6.54 -11.81 -10.32
CA VAL A 120 -7.78 -12.55 -10.57
C VAL A 120 -8.95 -11.87 -9.87
N LYS A 121 -8.82 -11.65 -8.55
CA LYS A 121 -9.83 -11.00 -7.71
C LYS A 121 -9.19 -10.33 -6.50
N ARG A 122 -9.98 -9.70 -5.63
CA ARG A 122 -9.48 -9.12 -4.38
C ARG A 122 -8.80 -10.22 -3.54
N GLY A 123 -7.57 -9.96 -3.09
CA GLY A 123 -6.76 -10.89 -2.32
C GLY A 123 -6.11 -12.03 -3.12
N LEU A 124 -6.34 -12.13 -4.44
CA LEU A 124 -5.84 -13.24 -5.25
C LEU A 124 -5.15 -12.79 -6.55
N TYR A 125 -3.89 -13.18 -6.71
CA TYR A 125 -3.04 -12.91 -7.86
C TYR A 125 -2.51 -14.22 -8.43
N ARG A 126 -2.46 -14.33 -9.77
CA ARG A 126 -1.91 -15.49 -10.48
C ARG A 126 -0.58 -15.10 -11.10
N THR A 127 0.49 -15.76 -10.66
CA THR A 127 1.82 -15.72 -11.26
C THR A 127 1.90 -16.68 -12.44
N ALA A 128 2.88 -16.48 -13.33
CA ALA A 128 3.14 -17.39 -14.44
C ALA A 128 3.86 -18.66 -13.96
N SER A 129 4.79 -18.52 -13.00
CA SER A 129 5.63 -19.62 -12.50
C SER A 129 4.95 -20.54 -11.49
N ILE A 130 4.51 -20.02 -10.35
CA ILE A 130 4.15 -20.85 -9.18
C ILE A 130 2.63 -20.96 -8.91
N GLY A 131 1.80 -20.31 -9.72
CA GLY A 131 0.35 -20.31 -9.56
C GLY A 131 -0.18 -19.15 -8.71
N LEU A 132 -1.00 -19.43 -7.69
CA LEU A 132 -1.79 -18.41 -6.99
C LEU A 132 -1.12 -17.93 -5.69
N ILE A 133 -1.01 -16.61 -5.55
CA ILE A 133 -0.52 -15.93 -4.34
C ILE A 133 -1.47 -14.83 -3.89
N ASN A 134 -1.25 -14.30 -2.68
CA ASN A 134 -2.01 -13.16 -2.20
C ASN A 134 -1.63 -11.89 -2.97
N ALA A 135 -2.64 -11.16 -3.45
CA ALA A 135 -2.44 -9.95 -4.25
C ALA A 135 -1.80 -8.79 -3.47
N ASP A 136 -2.10 -8.67 -2.17
CA ASP A 136 -1.56 -7.61 -1.32
C ASP A 136 -0.08 -7.93 -0.97
N VAL A 137 0.27 -9.20 -0.77
CA VAL A 137 1.66 -9.65 -0.63
C VAL A 137 2.46 -9.34 -1.89
N ASN A 138 1.96 -9.73 -3.07
CA ASN A 138 2.61 -9.40 -4.34
C ASN A 138 2.82 -7.88 -4.52
N GLY A 139 1.80 -7.09 -4.20
CA GLY A 139 1.88 -5.63 -4.26
C GLY A 139 2.95 -5.06 -3.32
N SER A 140 2.99 -5.52 -2.07
CA SER A 140 3.99 -5.07 -1.09
C SER A 140 5.42 -5.40 -1.49
N LEU A 141 5.65 -6.59 -2.06
CA LEU A 141 6.97 -7.02 -2.54
C LEU A 141 7.40 -6.19 -3.77
N ASN A 142 6.47 -5.85 -4.65
CA ASN A 142 6.74 -4.97 -5.79
C ASN A 142 7.08 -3.52 -5.37
N ILE A 143 6.46 -3.01 -4.31
CA ILE A 143 6.85 -1.71 -3.72
C ILE A 143 8.29 -1.77 -3.21
N MET A 144 8.63 -2.85 -2.48
CA MET A 144 9.99 -3.06 -1.97
C MET A 144 11.01 -3.14 -3.11
N LYS A 145 10.72 -3.88 -4.17
CA LYS A 145 11.56 -3.99 -5.38
C LYS A 145 11.80 -2.63 -6.05
N LYS A 146 10.81 -1.74 -6.04
CA LYS A 146 10.98 -0.38 -6.57
C LYS A 146 11.84 0.51 -5.69
N ALA A 147 11.68 0.41 -4.37
CA ALA A 147 12.47 1.19 -3.43
C ALA A 147 13.94 0.77 -3.44
N PHE A 148 14.17 -0.53 -3.65
CA PHE A 148 15.47 -1.14 -3.62
C PHE A 148 15.56 -2.19 -4.76
N PRO A 149 16.13 -1.81 -5.92
CA PRO A 149 16.21 -2.71 -7.07
C PRO A 149 17.07 -3.97 -6.81
N ASN A 150 18.07 -3.85 -5.94
CA ASN A 150 19.07 -4.90 -5.67
C ASN A 150 18.77 -5.74 -4.40
N VAL A 151 17.57 -5.64 -3.82
CA VAL A 151 17.24 -6.38 -2.56
C VAL A 151 17.44 -7.87 -2.70
N PHE A 152 17.26 -8.39 -3.92
CA PHE A 152 17.12 -9.82 -4.16
C PHE A 152 18.35 -10.47 -4.80
N ASP A 153 19.42 -9.72 -5.06
CA ASP A 153 20.70 -10.28 -5.54
C ASP A 153 21.35 -11.22 -4.51
N HIS A 154 20.92 -11.14 -3.24
CA HIS A 154 21.42 -11.97 -2.13
C HIS A 154 20.37 -12.95 -1.57
N GLY A 155 19.23 -13.15 -2.27
CA GLY A 155 18.20 -14.14 -1.94
C GLY A 155 17.31 -13.76 -0.74
N ILE A 156 16.00 -14.01 -0.87
CA ILE A 156 15.10 -14.10 0.29
C ILE A 156 15.01 -15.57 0.69
N GLU A 157 15.38 -15.90 1.93
CA GLU A 157 15.25 -17.24 2.49
C GLU A 157 13.84 -17.58 3.04
N GLY A 158 12.81 -16.76 2.79
CA GLY A 158 11.46 -17.21 3.09
C GLY A 158 10.33 -16.19 3.00
N VAL A 159 9.11 -16.72 2.97
CA VAL A 159 7.85 -15.97 3.15
C VAL A 159 7.75 -15.62 4.65
N VAL A 160 8.24 -14.43 5.03
CA VAL A 160 8.36 -14.04 6.45
C VAL A 160 7.00 -13.68 7.09
N VAL A 161 5.99 -13.30 6.28
CA VAL A 161 4.70 -12.82 6.81
C VAL A 161 3.48 -13.35 6.04
N HIS A 162 2.53 -13.90 6.78
CA HIS A 162 1.21 -14.26 6.27
C HIS A 162 0.29 -13.04 6.36
N PRO A 163 -0.51 -12.74 5.31
CA PRO A 163 -1.41 -11.59 5.33
C PRO A 163 -2.52 -11.81 6.37
N VAL A 164 -2.58 -10.92 7.36
CA VAL A 164 -3.63 -10.92 8.40
C VAL A 164 -4.54 -9.72 8.21
N ARG A 165 -5.85 -9.93 8.34
CA ARG A 165 -6.82 -8.82 8.39
C ARG A 165 -6.97 -8.35 9.82
N ILE A 166 -6.60 -7.10 10.08
CA ILE A 166 -6.70 -6.49 11.42
C ILE A 166 -7.75 -5.39 11.41
N THR A 167 -8.52 -5.28 12.49
CA THR A 167 -9.47 -4.19 12.75
C THR A 167 -8.94 -3.37 13.94
N PRO A 168 -8.23 -2.25 13.71
CA PRO A 168 -7.54 -1.50 14.77
C PRO A 168 -8.44 -0.82 15.80
N ALA A 169 -9.73 -0.65 15.49
CA ALA A 169 -10.71 -0.05 16.37
C ALA A 169 -11.99 -0.90 16.36
N LYS A 170 -12.29 -1.55 17.48
CA LYS A 170 -13.65 -1.99 17.82
C LYS A 170 -14.40 -0.84 18.45
#